data_AF-A0A3M1K0W9-F1
#
_entry.id   AF-A0A3M1K0W9-F1
#
_cell.length_a   1.000
_cell.length_b   1.000
_cell.length_c   1.000
_cell.angle_alpha   90.00
_cell.angle_beta   90.00
_cell.angle_gamma   90.00
#
_symmetry.space_group_name_H-M   'P 1'
#
loop_
_entity.id
_entity.type
_entity.pdbx_description
1 polymer ?
#
loop_
_entity_poly.entity_id
_entity_poly.type
_entity_poly.pdbx_seq_one_letter_code
_entity_poly.pdbx_strand_id
1 'polypeptide(L)'
;MAITGPAPDTPTATPASDLSTEEKFLRDDYDRAIQDIRQRVADDAIRFMKCDGSDKAHELGPVMTRAELAKKLAECHNKIRNAATLTNADFLDMSPIDPKKIEEALENPKGYDSPDGWSCWAGHHGGTWYDPDKRKFTDEADWLPPEKEPSKKGPKRLYDFQRVHFTGSNERWGWNQSHPDVPYVWGWDPKPGLDLACFAPHIGFTFTCGDAKAIVWITPAEAFLEMIRPGSPKADGDLPARRRTSCSTKGGIGQWTVS
;
A
#
# COMPACT_ATOMS: atom_id res chain seq x y z
N MET A 1 10.69 -25.49 -59.87
CA MET A 1 11.43 -25.86 -58.65
C MET A 1 11.22 -24.74 -57.65
N ALA A 2 10.39 -24.98 -56.63
CA ALA A 2 10.10 -24.02 -55.57
C ALA A 2 10.92 -24.40 -54.33
N ILE A 3 11.74 -23.48 -53.84
CA ILE A 3 12.53 -23.63 -52.62
C ILE A 3 11.59 -23.33 -51.46
N THR A 4 11.14 -24.35 -50.74
CA THR A 4 10.39 -24.21 -49.49
C THR A 4 11.39 -23.87 -48.38
N GLY A 5 11.42 -22.60 -47.97
CA GLY A 5 12.14 -22.18 -46.77
C GLY A 5 11.44 -22.70 -45.50
N PRO A 6 12.18 -23.03 -44.43
CA PRO A 6 11.58 -23.42 -43.16
C PRO A 6 10.79 -22.26 -42.56
N ALA A 7 9.63 -22.58 -41.97
CA ALA A 7 8.80 -21.63 -41.24
C ALA A 7 9.58 -21.04 -40.06
N PRO A 8 9.42 -19.74 -39.74
CA PRO A 8 10.05 -19.15 -38.57
C PRO A 8 9.50 -19.80 -37.30
N ASP A 9 10.41 -20.21 -36.42
CA ASP A 9 10.11 -20.75 -35.11
C ASP A 9 9.16 -19.80 -34.37
N THR A 10 7.95 -20.29 -34.10
CA THR A 10 6.99 -19.60 -33.23
C THR A 10 7.60 -19.57 -31.84
N PRO A 11 7.74 -18.41 -31.18
CA PRO A 11 8.18 -18.37 -29.80
C PRO A 11 7.21 -19.19 -28.96
N THR A 12 7.71 -20.29 -28.41
CA THR A 12 6.98 -21.12 -27.45
C THR A 12 6.62 -20.21 -26.29
N ALA A 13 5.32 -19.97 -26.09
CA ALA A 13 4.81 -19.28 -24.93
C ALA A 13 5.42 -19.90 -23.68
N THR A 14 6.16 -19.11 -22.92
CA THR A 14 6.60 -19.51 -21.57
C THR A 14 5.33 -19.88 -20.80
N PRO A 15 5.22 -21.11 -20.27
CA PRO A 15 4.03 -21.51 -19.54
C PRO A 15 3.83 -20.58 -18.35
N ALA A 16 2.58 -20.19 -18.14
CA ALA A 16 2.14 -19.40 -17.01
C ALA A 16 2.73 -19.96 -15.72
N SER A 17 3.32 -19.05 -14.93
CA SER A 17 3.95 -19.26 -13.64
C SER A 17 3.39 -20.45 -12.86
N ASP A 18 4.19 -21.49 -12.67
CA ASP A 18 4.02 -22.43 -11.56
C ASP A 18 4.27 -21.64 -10.27
N LEU A 19 3.18 -21.06 -9.78
CA LEU A 19 3.04 -20.42 -8.49
C LEU A 19 3.25 -21.48 -7.40
N SER A 20 4.52 -21.70 -7.08
CA SER A 20 5.02 -22.83 -6.28
C SER A 20 4.47 -22.81 -4.85
N THR A 21 4.49 -23.97 -4.20
CA THR A 21 3.96 -24.33 -2.87
C THR A 21 4.04 -23.27 -1.75
N GLU A 22 4.97 -22.31 -1.79
CA GLU A 22 4.97 -21.12 -0.92
C GLU A 22 3.67 -20.32 -1.03
N GLU A 23 3.07 -20.18 -2.22
CA GLU A 23 1.81 -19.43 -2.40
C GLU A 23 0.57 -20.10 -1.82
N LYS A 24 0.61 -21.43 -1.59
CA LYS A 24 -0.50 -22.12 -0.90
C LYS A 24 -0.42 -21.93 0.61
N PHE A 25 0.78 -21.96 1.18
CA PHE A 25 0.97 -21.70 2.62
C PHE A 25 0.71 -20.23 2.96
N LEU A 26 1.10 -19.32 2.06
CA LEU A 26 0.82 -17.89 2.21
C LEU A 26 -0.67 -17.56 2.09
N ARG A 27 -1.49 -18.34 1.36
CA ARG A 27 -2.89 -17.97 1.06
C ARG A 27 -3.88 -18.07 2.21
N ASP A 28 -3.83 -19.14 3.00
CA ASP A 28 -4.79 -19.33 4.10
C ASP A 28 -4.45 -18.42 5.29
N ASP A 29 -3.17 -18.21 5.55
CA ASP A 29 -2.70 -17.25 6.54
C ASP A 29 -2.92 -15.81 6.09
N TYR A 30 -2.79 -15.53 4.79
CA TYR A 30 -3.18 -14.25 4.20
C TYR A 30 -4.67 -13.95 4.39
N ASP A 31 -5.55 -14.86 3.95
CA ASP A 31 -7.00 -14.63 4.05
C ASP A 31 -7.43 -14.44 5.51
N ARG A 32 -6.85 -15.23 6.42
CA ARG A 32 -7.07 -15.08 7.86
C ARG A 32 -6.61 -13.73 8.39
N ALA A 33 -5.40 -13.28 8.00
CA ALA A 33 -4.87 -11.98 8.39
C ALA A 33 -5.77 -10.85 7.90
N ILE A 34 -6.21 -10.88 6.64
CA ILE A 34 -7.15 -9.91 6.08
C ILE A 34 -8.47 -9.90 6.88
N GLN A 35 -9.09 -11.06 7.11
CA GLN A 35 -10.37 -11.10 7.87
C GLN A 35 -10.20 -10.58 9.30
N ASP A 36 -9.11 -10.93 9.97
CA ASP A 36 -8.84 -10.52 11.34
C ASP A 36 -8.52 -9.02 11.45
N ILE A 37 -7.74 -8.43 10.54
CA ILE A 37 -7.56 -6.97 10.45
C ILE A 37 -8.90 -6.27 10.27
N ARG A 38 -9.72 -6.76 9.34
CA ARG A 38 -11.04 -6.17 9.06
C ARG A 38 -11.94 -6.21 10.28
N GLN A 39 -11.95 -7.33 11.00
CA GLN A 39 -12.76 -7.50 12.20
C GLN A 39 -12.30 -6.55 13.33
N ARG A 40 -10.99 -6.43 13.56
CA ARG A 40 -10.42 -5.50 14.57
C ARG A 40 -10.81 -4.04 14.32
N VAL A 41 -10.82 -3.62 13.05
CA VAL A 41 -11.26 -2.27 12.66
C VAL A 41 -12.76 -2.09 12.85
N ALA A 42 -13.57 -3.09 12.49
CA ALA A 42 -15.02 -3.05 12.68
C ALA A 42 -15.40 -2.98 14.17
N ASP A 43 -14.70 -3.75 15.01
CA ASP A 43 -14.91 -3.84 16.46
C ASP A 43 -14.36 -2.63 17.23
N ASP A 44 -13.71 -1.67 16.56
CA ASP A 44 -13.05 -0.53 17.20
C ASP A 44 -11.97 -0.96 18.22
N ALA A 45 -11.32 -2.09 17.95
CA ALA A 45 -10.35 -2.76 18.83
C ALA A 45 -9.11 -3.20 18.04
N ILE A 46 -8.35 -2.22 17.56
CA ILE A 46 -7.19 -2.41 16.69
C ILE A 46 -5.97 -2.81 17.53
N ARG A 47 -5.67 -4.10 17.50
CA ARG A 47 -4.45 -4.68 18.09
C ARG A 47 -3.39 -4.92 17.01
N PHE A 48 -2.13 -4.66 17.35
CA PHE A 48 -0.97 -5.00 16.53
C PHE A 48 -0.23 -6.17 17.15
N MET A 49 0.17 -7.13 16.33
CA MET A 49 0.74 -8.40 16.78
C MET A 49 2.14 -8.57 16.22
N LYS A 50 3.02 -9.12 17.04
CA LYS A 50 4.23 -9.78 16.61
C LYS A 50 3.80 -11.18 16.19
N CYS A 51 4.05 -11.51 14.94
CA CYS A 51 4.15 -12.90 14.54
C CYS A 51 5.64 -13.14 14.24
N ASP A 52 6.17 -14.14 14.92
CA ASP A 52 7.56 -14.59 14.81
C ASP A 52 7.58 -16.10 14.55
N GLY A 53 6.54 -16.60 13.89
CA GLY A 53 6.30 -18.02 13.67
C GLY A 53 6.01 -18.85 14.93
N SER A 54 5.96 -18.25 16.12
CA SER A 54 5.55 -18.96 17.34
C SER A 54 4.02 -19.01 17.47
N ASP A 55 3.50 -20.10 18.05
CA ASP A 55 2.05 -20.28 18.32
C ASP A 55 1.46 -19.21 19.27
N LYS A 56 2.29 -18.31 19.81
CA LYS A 56 1.90 -17.26 20.74
C LYS A 56 1.99 -15.91 20.04
N ALA A 57 0.86 -15.43 19.55
CA ALA A 57 0.76 -14.06 19.06
C ALA A 57 1.00 -13.09 20.23
N HIS A 58 2.03 -12.25 20.13
CA HIS A 58 2.37 -11.28 21.17
C HIS A 58 1.89 -9.89 20.76
N GLU A 59 1.12 -9.21 21.60
CA GLU A 59 0.70 -7.83 21.32
C GLU A 59 1.92 -6.88 21.33
N LEU A 60 2.05 -6.07 20.28
CA LEU A 60 3.14 -5.08 20.12
C LEU A 60 2.88 -3.77 20.86
N GLY A 61 1.74 -3.65 21.53
CA GLY A 61 1.33 -2.43 22.23
C GLY A 61 -0.14 -2.51 22.67
N PRO A 62 -0.67 -1.41 23.23
CA PRO A 62 -2.07 -1.35 23.64
C PRO A 62 -3.01 -1.48 22.43
N VAL A 63 -4.20 -2.03 22.69
CA VAL A 63 -5.33 -1.98 21.75
C VAL A 63 -5.73 -0.52 21.55
N MET A 64 -5.91 -0.11 20.29
CA MET A 64 -6.33 1.24 19.92
C MET A 64 -7.75 1.22 19.36
N THR A 65 -8.54 2.22 19.71
CA THR A 65 -9.74 2.59 18.96
C THR A 65 -9.37 3.20 17.60
N ARG A 66 -10.33 3.29 16.67
CA ARG A 66 -10.21 4.01 15.40
C ARG A 66 -9.81 5.47 15.65
N ALA A 67 -10.41 6.13 16.64
CA ALA A 67 -10.10 7.51 17.02
C ALA A 67 -8.64 7.67 17.48
N GLU A 68 -8.14 6.76 18.31
CA GLU A 68 -6.76 6.79 18.79
C GLU A 68 -5.76 6.51 17.66
N LEU A 69 -6.04 5.54 16.79
CA LEU A 69 -5.23 5.26 15.61
C LEU A 69 -5.19 6.47 14.67
N ALA A 70 -6.36 7.05 14.38
CA ALA A 70 -6.51 8.23 13.54
C ALA A 70 -5.72 9.42 14.07
N LYS A 71 -5.85 9.70 15.37
CA LYS A 71 -5.07 10.75 16.04
C LYS A 71 -3.57 10.51 15.90
N LYS A 72 -3.11 9.28 16.15
CA LYS A 72 -1.70 8.92 16.08
C LYS A 72 -1.13 9.06 14.66
N LEU A 73 -1.86 8.62 13.64
CA LEU A 73 -1.45 8.74 12.24
C LEU A 73 -1.44 10.20 11.77
N ALA A 74 -2.47 10.98 12.11
CA ALA A 74 -2.51 12.40 11.81
C ALA A 74 -1.35 13.15 12.49
N GLU A 75 -1.10 12.89 13.78
CA GLU A 75 0.04 13.47 14.50
C GLU A 75 1.37 13.08 13.85
N CYS A 76 1.54 11.83 13.41
CA CYS A 76 2.77 11.39 12.76
C CYS A 76 2.97 12.06 11.39
N HIS A 77 1.91 12.21 10.60
CA HIS A 77 1.96 12.88 9.30
C HIS A 77 2.29 14.37 9.43
N ASN A 78 1.65 15.03 10.40
CA ASN A 78 1.75 16.46 10.66
C ASN A 78 3.06 16.87 11.38
N LYS A 79 3.80 15.92 11.96
CA LYS A 79 4.96 16.21 12.82
C LYS A 79 6.28 15.90 12.15
N ILE A 80 7.26 16.81 12.27
CA ILE A 80 8.69 16.47 12.44
C ILE A 80 9.39 17.52 13.31
N ARG A 81 10.42 17.09 14.06
CA ARG A 81 11.36 17.99 14.75
C ARG A 81 12.83 17.60 14.51
N ASN A 82 13.62 18.64 14.25
CA ASN A 82 15.10 18.76 14.27
C ASN A 82 15.88 18.60 12.96
N ALA A 83 15.23 18.65 11.80
CA ALA A 83 15.82 19.14 10.55
C ALA A 83 14.68 19.88 9.83
N ALA A 84 14.73 21.21 9.80
CA ALA A 84 13.57 22.12 9.78
C ALA A 84 12.70 22.15 8.50
N THR A 85 12.57 21.07 7.74
CA THR A 85 11.81 21.06 6.46
C THR A 85 11.10 19.75 6.13
N LEU A 86 11.23 18.73 6.95
CA LEU A 86 10.61 17.45 6.65
C LEU A 86 9.27 17.48 7.37
N THR A 87 8.11 17.63 6.76
CA THR A 87 6.88 17.04 7.29
C THR A 87 6.13 16.50 6.08
N ASN A 88 5.25 15.52 6.24
CA ASN A 88 4.50 15.04 5.09
C ASN A 88 3.50 16.11 4.61
N ALA A 89 2.87 16.82 5.54
CA ALA A 89 1.96 17.93 5.23
C ALA A 89 2.66 19.06 4.46
N ASP A 90 3.85 19.49 4.90
CA ASP A 90 4.63 20.53 4.20
C ASP A 90 5.14 20.02 2.84
N PHE A 91 5.56 18.76 2.75
CA PHE A 91 6.02 18.16 1.48
C PHE A 91 4.90 18.12 0.44
N LEU A 92 3.68 17.80 0.87
CA LEU A 92 2.49 17.84 0.02
C LEU A 92 1.93 19.25 -0.18
N ASP A 93 2.47 20.27 0.51
CA ASP A 93 1.96 21.64 0.54
C ASP A 93 0.45 21.69 0.84
N MET A 94 0.07 21.09 1.97
CA MET A 94 -1.31 20.96 2.42
C MET A 94 -1.49 21.35 3.89
N SER A 95 -2.73 21.69 4.26
CA SER A 95 -3.09 21.91 5.66
C SER A 95 -2.92 20.62 6.49
N PRO A 96 -2.68 20.72 7.81
CA PRO A 96 -2.61 19.56 8.68
C PRO A 96 -3.84 18.66 8.55
N ILE A 97 -3.63 17.36 8.59
CA ILE A 97 -4.72 16.38 8.48
C ILE A 97 -5.55 16.40 9.75
N ASP A 98 -6.87 16.55 9.59
CA ASP A 98 -7.83 16.34 10.67
C ASP A 98 -7.98 14.82 10.92
N PRO A 99 -7.67 14.32 12.14
CA PRO A 99 -7.83 12.91 12.46
C PRO A 99 -9.26 12.39 12.22
N LYS A 100 -10.29 13.23 12.30
CA LYS A 100 -11.67 12.80 12.00
C LYS A 100 -11.83 12.25 10.59
N LYS A 101 -11.06 12.73 9.61
CA LYS A 101 -11.10 12.21 8.23
C LYS A 101 -10.59 10.79 8.15
N ILE A 102 -9.59 10.45 8.96
CA ILE A 102 -9.05 9.09 9.05
C ILE A 102 -10.06 8.19 9.78
N GLU A 103 -10.62 8.67 10.89
CA GLU A 103 -11.64 7.93 11.65
C GLU A 103 -12.88 7.62 10.81
N GLU A 104 -13.42 8.62 10.08
CA GLU A 104 -14.55 8.46 9.15
C GLU A 104 -14.27 7.38 8.09
N ALA A 105 -13.03 7.31 7.58
CA ALA A 105 -12.61 6.32 6.58
C ALA A 105 -12.55 4.89 7.16
N LEU A 106 -12.14 4.76 8.42
CA LEU A 106 -12.11 3.48 9.14
C LEU A 106 -13.51 3.01 9.55
N GLU A 107 -14.41 3.95 9.88
CA GLU A 107 -15.80 3.65 10.26
C GLU A 107 -16.69 3.36 9.05
N ASN A 108 -16.52 4.09 7.95
CA ASN A 108 -17.35 4.00 6.74
C ASN A 108 -16.49 3.64 5.52
N PRO A 109 -15.94 2.43 5.49
CA PRO A 109 -14.86 2.08 4.59
C PRO A 109 -15.35 1.88 3.15
N LYS A 110 -14.55 2.35 2.19
CA LYS A 110 -14.80 2.26 0.74
C LYS A 110 -13.56 1.79 0.00
N GLY A 111 -13.76 1.06 -1.11
CA GLY A 111 -12.68 0.52 -1.93
C GLY A 111 -11.85 1.59 -2.63
N TYR A 112 -12.48 2.62 -3.19
CA TYR A 112 -11.80 3.83 -3.66
C TYR A 112 -12.80 4.98 -3.85
N ASP A 113 -12.30 6.20 -3.68
CA ASP A 113 -13.09 7.44 -3.69
C ASP A 113 -13.06 8.21 -5.03
N SER A 114 -12.63 7.58 -6.14
CA SER A 114 -12.49 8.25 -7.44
C SER A 114 -12.91 7.37 -8.62
N PRO A 115 -13.55 7.91 -9.66
CA PRO A 115 -13.76 7.18 -10.92
C PRO A 115 -12.44 6.77 -11.59
N ASP A 116 -11.36 7.53 -11.37
CA ASP A 116 -9.99 7.19 -11.84
C ASP A 116 -9.38 6.00 -11.08
N GLY A 117 -10.07 5.53 -10.03
CA GLY A 117 -9.70 4.38 -9.22
C GLY A 117 -8.27 4.48 -8.69
N TRP A 118 -7.50 3.43 -8.96
CA TRP A 118 -6.12 3.25 -8.50
C TRP A 118 -5.05 3.83 -9.43
N SER A 119 -5.43 4.37 -10.58
CA SER A 119 -4.48 4.86 -11.58
C SER A 119 -3.57 5.98 -11.05
N CYS A 120 -4.07 6.81 -10.13
CA CYS A 120 -3.29 7.90 -9.53
C CYS A 120 -2.09 7.43 -8.70
N TRP A 121 -2.05 6.16 -8.29
CA TRP A 121 -0.94 5.55 -7.54
C TRP A 121 0.11 4.88 -8.44
N ALA A 122 -0.20 4.70 -9.73
CA ALA A 122 0.72 4.06 -10.68
C ALA A 122 1.86 4.99 -11.12
N GLY A 123 3.04 4.45 -11.40
CA GLY A 123 4.23 5.19 -11.83
C GLY A 123 5.49 4.68 -11.12
N HIS A 124 6.62 5.31 -11.41
CA HIS A 124 7.88 5.05 -10.71
C HIS A 124 7.97 5.92 -9.47
N HIS A 125 8.05 5.31 -8.28
CA HIS A 125 8.15 5.99 -6.99
C HIS A 125 9.62 6.05 -6.58
N GLY A 126 10.24 7.23 -6.71
CA GLY A 126 11.61 7.49 -6.27
C GLY A 126 11.63 8.38 -5.03
N GLY A 127 12.22 7.91 -3.93
CA GLY A 127 12.16 8.66 -2.68
C GLY A 127 12.97 8.09 -1.51
N THR A 128 12.55 8.46 -0.31
CA THR A 128 13.27 8.15 0.92
C THR A 128 12.30 7.86 2.05
N TRP A 129 12.63 6.82 2.83
CA TRP A 129 12.06 6.54 4.13
C TRP A 129 13.03 6.94 5.26
N TYR A 130 12.48 7.49 6.33
CA TYR A 130 13.15 7.80 7.58
C TYR A 130 12.53 6.96 8.68
N ASP A 131 13.33 6.16 9.37
CA ASP A 131 12.83 5.39 10.51
C ASP A 131 12.67 6.28 11.77
N PRO A 132 12.14 5.75 12.88
CA PRO A 132 11.95 6.52 14.12
C PRO A 132 13.26 7.06 14.72
N ASP A 133 14.38 6.39 14.45
CA ASP A 133 15.73 6.79 14.86
C ASP A 133 16.38 7.76 13.85
N LYS A 134 15.62 8.22 12.85
CA LYS A 134 16.02 9.15 11.78
C LYS A 134 17.06 8.60 10.82
N ARG A 135 17.24 7.29 10.75
CA ARG A 135 18.06 6.65 9.71
C ARG A 135 17.34 6.74 8.38
N LYS A 136 18.10 7.13 7.36
CA LYS A 136 17.63 7.34 5.99
C LYS A 136 17.78 6.05 5.18
N PHE A 137 16.73 5.66 4.47
CA PHE A 137 16.72 4.54 3.53
C PHE A 137 16.17 5.02 2.19
N THR A 138 16.88 4.75 1.11
CA THR A 138 16.33 4.94 -0.24
C THR A 138 15.34 3.80 -0.50
N ASP A 139 14.16 4.15 -1.00
CA ASP A 139 13.13 3.19 -1.36
C ASP A 139 12.63 3.55 -2.76
N GLU A 140 12.65 2.56 -3.64
CA GLU A 140 12.24 2.67 -5.04
C GLU A 140 11.28 1.55 -5.39
N ALA A 141 10.18 1.92 -6.05
CA ALA A 141 9.17 0.96 -6.48
C ALA A 141 8.44 1.42 -7.75
N ASP A 142 8.21 0.50 -8.67
CA ASP A 142 7.33 0.69 -9.82
C ASP A 142 5.94 0.14 -9.48
N TRP A 143 4.96 1.04 -9.45
CA TRP A 143 3.57 0.69 -9.27
C TRP A 143 2.92 0.65 -10.65
N LEU A 144 2.66 -0.54 -11.17
CA LEU A 144 2.12 -0.68 -12.52
C LEU A 144 0.68 -0.13 -12.60
N PRO A 145 0.22 0.33 -13.77
CA PRO A 145 -1.18 0.68 -13.97
C PRO A 145 -2.10 -0.47 -13.55
N PRO A 146 -3.25 -0.19 -12.91
CA PRO A 146 -4.18 -1.25 -12.55
C PRO A 146 -4.78 -1.90 -13.81
N GLU A 147 -4.83 -3.23 -13.80
CA GLU A 147 -5.48 -4.04 -14.83
C GLU A 147 -6.78 -4.63 -14.25
N LYS A 148 -7.78 -4.86 -15.11
CA LYS A 148 -9.02 -5.52 -14.68
C LYS A 148 -8.78 -7.03 -14.62
N GLU A 149 -8.76 -7.60 -13.41
CA GLU A 149 -8.62 -9.03 -13.20
C GLU A 149 -9.87 -9.64 -12.55
N PRO A 150 -10.33 -10.81 -13.00
CA PRO A 150 -11.41 -11.51 -12.31
C PRO A 150 -10.97 -11.88 -10.89
N SER A 151 -11.89 -11.80 -9.95
CA SER A 151 -11.66 -12.35 -8.61
C SER A 151 -11.23 -13.82 -8.73
N LYS A 152 -10.08 -14.17 -8.13
CA LYS A 152 -9.66 -15.57 -7.99
C LYS A 152 -10.57 -16.35 -7.01
N LYS A 153 -11.36 -15.65 -6.17
CA LYS A 153 -12.30 -16.21 -5.19
C LYS A 153 -13.55 -15.32 -5.05
N GLY A 154 -14.75 -15.90 -5.24
CA GLY A 154 -16.02 -15.20 -5.05
C GLY A 154 -16.83 -15.02 -6.34
N PRO A 155 -17.90 -14.20 -6.33
CA PRO A 155 -18.69 -13.93 -7.53
C PRO A 155 -17.78 -13.34 -8.63
N LYS A 156 -18.13 -13.61 -9.90
CA LYS A 156 -17.41 -13.15 -11.11
C LYS A 156 -17.40 -11.61 -11.22
N ARG A 157 -16.66 -10.95 -10.35
CA ARG A 157 -16.42 -9.50 -10.36
C ARG A 157 -15.02 -9.24 -10.90
N LEU A 158 -14.87 -8.17 -11.69
CA LEU A 158 -13.58 -7.69 -12.19
C LEU A 158 -13.05 -6.64 -11.23
N TYR A 159 -11.92 -6.94 -10.60
CA TYR A 159 -11.22 -6.08 -9.67
C TYR A 159 -10.14 -5.27 -10.38
N ASP A 160 -9.85 -4.09 -9.86
CA ASP A 160 -8.64 -3.37 -10.22
C ASP A 160 -7.47 -4.02 -9.49
N PHE A 161 -6.57 -4.65 -10.24
CA PHE A 161 -5.39 -5.33 -9.75
C PHE A 161 -4.14 -4.56 -10.18
N GLN A 162 -3.34 -4.13 -9.20
CA GLN A 162 -2.12 -3.38 -9.42
C GLN A 162 -0.94 -4.20 -8.91
N ARG A 163 0.07 -4.40 -9.76
CA ARG A 163 1.34 -5.03 -9.40
C ARG A 163 2.33 -3.95 -8.96
N VAL A 164 3.15 -4.28 -7.96
CA VAL A 164 4.21 -3.41 -7.45
C VAL A 164 5.54 -4.15 -7.54
N HIS A 165 6.53 -3.54 -8.19
CA HIS A 165 7.90 -4.04 -8.26
C HIS A 165 8.80 -3.17 -7.38
N PHE A 166 9.47 -3.75 -6.41
CA PHE A 166 10.41 -3.02 -5.55
C PHE A 166 11.82 -3.21 -6.09
N THR A 167 12.43 -2.15 -6.62
CA THR A 167 13.67 -2.19 -7.43
C THR A 167 14.96 -2.02 -6.61
N GLY A 168 14.86 -2.02 -5.28
CA GLY A 168 16.01 -1.89 -4.37
C GLY A 168 16.91 -3.13 -4.29
N SER A 169 17.75 -3.21 -3.25
CA SER A 169 18.76 -4.27 -3.07
C SER A 169 18.23 -5.72 -2.98
N ASN A 170 16.91 -5.89 -2.85
CA ASN A 170 16.22 -7.17 -2.90
C ASN A 170 14.96 -7.01 -3.76
N GLU A 171 15.12 -7.26 -5.06
CA GLU A 171 14.02 -7.26 -6.03
C GLU A 171 12.91 -8.20 -5.57
N ARG A 172 11.68 -7.70 -5.60
CA ARG A 172 10.50 -8.45 -5.16
C ARG A 172 9.23 -7.84 -5.70
N TRP A 173 8.16 -8.62 -5.65
CA TRP A 173 6.86 -8.26 -6.17
C TRP A 173 5.80 -8.25 -5.07
N GLY A 174 5.00 -7.20 -5.08
CA GLY A 174 3.77 -7.08 -4.31
C GLY A 174 2.59 -6.79 -5.23
N TRP A 175 1.41 -6.68 -4.65
CA TRP A 175 0.20 -6.34 -5.39
C TRP A 175 -0.87 -5.72 -4.49
N ASN A 176 -1.75 -4.92 -5.09
CA ASN A 176 -2.95 -4.34 -4.50
C ASN A 176 -4.17 -4.75 -5.33
N GLN A 177 -5.31 -4.96 -4.67
CA GLN A 177 -6.57 -5.29 -5.32
C GLN A 177 -7.72 -4.50 -4.69
N SER A 178 -8.58 -3.94 -5.54
CA SER A 178 -9.72 -3.14 -5.10
C SER A 178 -10.93 -3.27 -6.02
N HIS A 179 -12.09 -2.87 -5.51
CA HIS A 179 -13.35 -2.83 -6.25
C HIS A 179 -14.26 -1.78 -5.62
N PRO A 180 -15.06 -1.03 -6.40
CA PRO A 180 -15.88 0.06 -5.85
C PRO A 180 -16.92 -0.44 -4.85
N ASP A 181 -17.51 -1.62 -5.10
CA ASP A 181 -18.47 -2.27 -4.19
C ASP A 181 -17.84 -3.06 -3.03
N VAL A 182 -16.52 -3.02 -2.85
CA VAL A 182 -15.85 -3.65 -1.70
C VAL A 182 -15.42 -2.54 -0.76
N PRO A 183 -15.69 -2.65 0.56
CA PRO A 183 -15.40 -1.58 1.50
C PRO A 183 -13.91 -1.29 1.72
N TYR A 184 -12.98 -2.00 1.09
CA TYR A 184 -11.56 -1.80 1.34
C TYR A 184 -10.71 -2.28 0.17
N VAL A 185 -9.46 -1.87 0.19
CA VAL A 185 -8.39 -2.42 -0.64
C VAL A 185 -7.66 -3.47 0.16
N TRP A 186 -7.14 -4.49 -0.50
CA TRP A 186 -6.24 -5.43 0.14
C TRP A 186 -5.04 -5.66 -0.74
N GLY A 187 -3.94 -6.08 -0.13
CA GLY A 187 -2.72 -6.30 -0.88
C GLY A 187 -1.71 -7.13 -0.12
N TRP A 188 -0.63 -7.40 -0.82
CA TRP A 188 0.52 -8.17 -0.36
C TRP A 188 1.80 -7.43 -0.71
N ASP A 189 2.61 -7.09 0.29
CA ASP A 189 3.89 -6.40 0.12
C ASP A 189 4.99 -7.13 0.92
N PRO A 190 5.68 -8.12 0.30
CA PRO A 190 6.69 -8.88 1.02
C PRO A 190 7.85 -7.96 1.40
N LYS A 191 8.25 -7.95 2.66
CA LYS A 191 9.43 -7.18 3.13
C LYS A 191 10.57 -8.14 3.48
N PRO A 192 11.76 -7.98 2.88
CA PRO A 192 12.88 -8.88 3.12
C PRO A 192 13.33 -8.79 4.57
N GLY A 193 13.61 -9.94 5.20
CA GLY A 193 14.06 -10.02 6.58
C GLY A 193 12.98 -9.71 7.63
N LEU A 194 11.72 -9.53 7.21
CA LEU A 194 10.56 -9.44 8.10
C LEU A 194 9.68 -10.68 7.95
N ASP A 195 8.91 -10.99 8.99
CA ASP A 195 7.92 -12.07 8.95
C ASP A 195 6.82 -11.72 7.92
N LEU A 196 6.79 -12.46 6.82
CA LEU A 196 5.86 -12.22 5.72
C LEU A 196 4.40 -12.29 6.18
N ALA A 197 4.05 -13.16 7.14
CA ALA A 197 2.69 -13.27 7.65
C ALA A 197 2.23 -12.01 8.39
N CYS A 198 3.15 -11.17 8.87
CA CYS A 198 2.84 -10.00 9.70
C CYS A 198 2.93 -8.67 8.98
N PHE A 199 3.76 -8.60 7.94
CA PHE A 199 4.09 -7.34 7.28
C PHE A 199 3.61 -7.28 5.85
N ALA A 200 3.40 -8.43 5.20
CA ALA A 200 2.98 -8.46 3.81
C ALA A 200 1.47 -8.29 3.62
N PRO A 201 0.57 -9.03 4.31
CA PRO A 201 -0.85 -8.78 4.19
C PRO A 201 -1.22 -7.40 4.75
N HIS A 202 -2.03 -6.66 3.99
CA HIS A 202 -2.55 -5.40 4.45
C HIS A 202 -3.94 -5.10 3.88
N ILE A 203 -4.70 -4.29 4.64
CA ILE A 203 -5.96 -3.68 4.22
C ILE A 203 -5.78 -2.18 4.13
N GLY A 204 -6.34 -1.58 3.08
CA GLY A 204 -6.34 -0.15 2.83
C GLY A 204 -7.72 0.47 2.97
N PHE A 205 -7.81 1.56 3.72
CA PHE A 205 -9.03 2.36 3.92
C PHE A 205 -8.86 3.72 3.26
N THR A 206 -9.52 3.90 2.11
CA THR A 206 -9.34 5.08 1.27
C THR A 206 -10.15 6.27 1.76
N PHE A 207 -9.60 7.46 1.58
CA PHE A 207 -10.31 8.72 1.77
C PHE A 207 -9.70 9.83 0.92
N THR A 208 -10.29 11.02 0.96
CA THR A 208 -9.76 12.22 0.32
C THR A 208 -9.50 13.32 1.34
N CYS A 209 -8.41 14.07 1.14
CA CYS A 209 -8.06 15.21 1.96
C CYS A 209 -7.62 16.37 1.04
N GLY A 210 -8.54 17.29 0.78
CA GLY A 210 -8.33 18.30 -0.27
C GLY A 210 -8.25 17.65 -1.64
N ASP A 211 -7.17 17.95 -2.38
CA ASP A 211 -6.87 17.36 -3.69
C ASP A 211 -6.03 16.06 -3.60
N ALA A 212 -5.53 15.71 -2.41
CA ALA A 212 -4.79 14.48 -2.19
C ALA A 212 -5.73 13.27 -2.04
N LYS A 213 -5.31 12.15 -2.64
CA LYS A 213 -5.88 10.82 -2.39
C LYS A 213 -5.10 10.20 -1.24
N ALA A 214 -5.82 9.66 -0.26
CA ALA A 214 -5.23 9.11 0.94
C ALA A 214 -5.69 7.68 1.19
N ILE A 215 -4.86 6.91 1.88
CA ILE A 215 -5.19 5.57 2.32
C ILE A 215 -4.54 5.27 3.65
N VAL A 216 -5.30 4.68 4.57
CA VAL A 216 -4.74 4.06 5.76
C VAL A 216 -4.51 2.59 5.47
N TRP A 217 -3.24 2.18 5.46
CA TRP A 217 -2.86 0.78 5.39
C TRP A 217 -2.75 0.20 6.80
N ILE A 218 -3.32 -0.97 7.03
CA ILE A 218 -3.21 -1.72 8.29
C ILE A 218 -2.68 -3.11 7.97
N THR A 219 -1.55 -3.47 8.55
CA THR A 219 -1.00 -4.83 8.58
C THR A 219 -1.28 -5.46 9.95
N PRO A 220 -1.01 -6.76 10.14
CA PRO A 220 -1.04 -7.34 11.48
C PRO A 220 -0.11 -6.64 12.49
N ALA A 221 1.02 -6.09 12.03
CA ALA A 221 2.07 -5.57 12.91
C ALA A 221 2.09 -4.04 13.08
N GLU A 222 1.50 -3.28 12.15
CA GLU A 222 1.46 -1.81 12.24
C GLU A 222 0.42 -1.19 11.30
N ALA A 223 0.32 0.13 11.33
CA ALA A 223 -0.51 0.88 10.40
C ALA A 223 0.26 2.09 9.84
N PHE A 224 -0.11 2.48 8.63
CA PHE A 224 0.48 3.58 7.90
C PHE A 224 -0.62 4.48 7.33
N LEU A 225 -0.34 5.77 7.24
CA LEU A 225 -1.11 6.70 6.44
C LEU A 225 -0.29 7.07 5.22
N GLU A 226 -0.79 6.77 4.05
CA GLU A 226 -0.22 7.17 2.78
C GLU A 226 -1.09 8.17 2.05
N MET A 227 -0.45 9.08 1.35
CA MET A 227 -1.13 10.10 0.57
C MET A 227 -0.39 10.35 -0.71
N ILE A 228 -1.14 10.60 -1.79
CA ILE A 228 -0.60 11.03 -3.07
C ILE A 228 -1.40 12.23 -3.57
N ARG A 229 -0.68 13.27 -3.98
CA ARG A 229 -1.26 14.47 -4.57
C ARG A 229 -0.98 14.48 -6.07
N PRO A 230 -2.00 14.70 -6.93
CA PRO A 230 -1.78 15.07 -8.32
C PRO A 230 -0.75 16.20 -8.40
N GLY A 231 0.29 16.07 -9.21
CA GLY A 231 1.25 17.16 -9.33
C GLY A 231 0.59 18.40 -9.95
N SER A 232 1.12 19.59 -9.65
CA SER A 232 0.81 20.80 -10.44
C SER A 232 1.52 20.73 -11.78
N PRO A 233 0.87 21.08 -12.91
CA PRO A 233 1.51 21.11 -14.22
C PRO A 233 2.86 21.83 -14.15
N LYS A 234 3.93 21.20 -14.64
CA LYS A 234 5.19 21.92 -14.82
C LYS A 234 5.02 22.90 -15.98
N ALA A 235 5.73 24.02 -15.91
CA ALA A 235 5.64 25.09 -16.92
C ALA A 235 6.15 24.67 -18.33
N ASP A 236 6.78 23.49 -18.44
CA ASP A 236 7.45 22.95 -19.63
C ASP A 236 6.67 21.84 -20.36
N GLY A 237 5.46 21.51 -19.93
CA GLY A 237 4.60 20.52 -20.63
C GLY A 237 4.87 19.06 -20.26
N ASP A 238 5.76 18.80 -19.30
CA ASP A 238 5.91 17.49 -18.68
C ASP A 238 4.68 17.15 -17.81
N LEU A 239 4.30 15.86 -17.78
CA LEU A 239 3.29 15.40 -16.83
C LEU A 239 3.72 15.76 -15.40
N PRO A 240 2.81 16.31 -14.59
CA PRO A 240 3.14 16.70 -13.23
C PRO A 240 3.70 15.51 -12.45
N ALA A 241 4.94 15.61 -12.01
CA ALA A 241 5.47 14.68 -11.02
C ALA A 241 4.58 14.75 -9.77
N ARG A 242 3.97 13.64 -9.40
CA ARG A 242 3.10 13.55 -8.22
C ARG A 242 3.96 13.45 -6.97
N ARG A 243 3.44 13.91 -5.84
CA ARG A 243 4.11 13.79 -4.54
C ARG A 243 3.38 12.75 -3.70
N ARG A 244 4.12 11.75 -3.20
CA ARG A 244 3.61 10.74 -2.28
C ARG A 244 4.30 10.89 -0.93
N THR A 245 3.54 10.70 0.14
CA THR A 245 4.05 10.64 1.50
C THR A 245 3.49 9.45 2.24
N SER A 246 4.21 8.97 3.26
CA SER A 246 3.77 7.92 4.16
C SER A 246 4.22 8.22 5.58
N CYS A 247 3.45 7.81 6.59
CA CYS A 247 3.91 7.78 7.98
C CYS A 247 3.35 6.56 8.71
N SER A 248 4.11 6.02 9.66
CA SER A 248 3.68 4.83 10.42
C SER A 248 3.37 5.10 11.89
N THR A 249 2.57 4.24 12.50
CA THR A 249 2.34 4.24 13.96
C THR A 249 3.62 3.99 14.78
N LYS A 250 4.70 3.54 14.15
CA LYS A 250 6.03 3.42 14.77
C LYS A 250 6.85 4.71 14.70
N GLY A 251 6.39 5.72 13.96
CA GLY A 251 7.05 7.02 13.84
C GLY A 251 7.96 7.17 12.62
N GLY A 252 7.94 6.22 11.69
CA GLY A 252 8.65 6.36 10.42
C GLY A 252 7.90 7.27 9.44
N ILE A 253 8.63 7.95 8.56
CA ILE A 253 8.11 8.93 7.61
C ILE A 253 8.76 8.71 6.25
N GLY A 254 7.98 8.71 5.18
CA GLY A 254 8.47 8.56 3.81
C GLY A 254 7.96 9.63 2.87
N GLN A 255 8.79 10.01 1.89
CA GLN A 255 8.51 11.02 0.90
C GLN A 255 9.05 10.56 -0.46
N TRP A 256 8.20 10.60 -1.50
CA TRP A 256 8.54 10.15 -2.85
C TRP A 256 8.02 11.14 -3.90
N THR A 257 8.73 11.15 -5.03
CA THR A 257 8.23 11.68 -6.29
C THR A 257 7.72 10.51 -7.14
N VAL A 258 6.59 10.69 -7.83
CA VAL A 258 6.02 9.68 -8.72
C VAL A 258 5.97 10.21 -10.15
N SER A 259 6.70 9.57 -11.05
CA SER A 259 6.75 9.86 -12.50
C SER A 259 6.03 8.81 -13.32
#